data_AF-A0A6N7VYA0-F1
#
_entry.id   AF-A0A6N7VYA0-F1
#
_cell.length_a   1.000
_cell.length_b   1.000
_cell.length_c   1.000
_cell.angle_alpha   90.00
_cell.angle_beta   90.00
_cell.angle_gamma   90.00
#
_symmetry.space_group_name_H-M   'P 1'
#
loop_
_entity.id
_entity.type
_entity.pdbx_description
1 polymer ?
#
loop_
_entity_poly.entity_id
_entity_poly.type
_entity_poly.pdbx_seq_one_letter_code
_entity_poly.pdbx_strand_id
1 'polypeptide(L)'
;MLSNSIKQKKLNTTKEIEDFYNFFYCFKFPIYLHKQYWDNNKKRYKTTNYYINKTKDLIREINSLHSNIYISIWNKIPMYTKLKKAKNTQENSRATNYFVIDIDSEYIIDKNLINKICFYLYNNNIVMPLPTAIISSGGGIHLYYKFKEIYIYNCKEKDYLLKLYKTAIETTKQAINNELENIKKLKPGYFTEKELFKIKTLAIDNALAGSTTQLIRLIGSYNKDAEKYCNIVDFNKNNTYTLGQLIEEFNPKYTIKNPIKRKNFKILSEKEFKEKNKIIKLNPNGFNKKDIIELNNGRLEDIKKLINLRKQEGTLVGTRQKIMCQVAWCLINNSYNGAKINILQELLDYGKLIGEEFAKEKYCREKLNHIKEYHKKRNKLTNNTISKWLELTEEEKFKLPNLWVTERSKRKIKKILKQQRINKIRTDFKNGKTVTELAKKYKISRTTIYKYISSDRNTAKKERGSTLYRYKNWTLFKDKKGQKKLLKAKKDTDKIKKEVFEMLVNGQTMQEIATELEVNRSTIYRWLKEKNVKKKE
;
A
#
# COMPACT_ATOMS: atom_id res chain seq x y z
N MET A 1 14.02 -26.83 55.90
CA MET A 1 14.83 -26.16 54.84
C MET A 1 14.30 -26.39 53.41
N LEU A 2 13.80 -27.57 53.04
CA LEU A 2 13.20 -27.82 51.70
C LEU A 2 11.99 -26.93 51.36
N SER A 3 11.15 -26.56 52.34
CA SER A 3 9.98 -25.70 52.12
C SER A 3 10.35 -24.25 51.76
N ASN A 4 11.46 -23.73 52.30
CA ASN A 4 11.94 -22.39 51.98
C ASN A 4 12.62 -22.34 50.62
N SER A 5 13.39 -23.34 50.22
CA SER A 5 14.00 -23.37 48.88
C SER A 5 12.95 -23.54 47.77
N ILE A 6 11.90 -24.35 47.99
CA ILE A 6 10.78 -24.50 47.06
C ILE A 6 9.97 -23.20 46.95
N LYS A 7 9.65 -22.56 48.09
CA LYS A 7 8.97 -21.26 48.11
C LYS A 7 9.79 -20.18 47.39
N GLN A 8 11.10 -20.13 47.62
CA GLN A 8 11.99 -19.16 47.01
C GLN A 8 12.19 -19.40 45.51
N LYS A 9 12.27 -20.66 45.07
CA LYS A 9 12.29 -21.03 43.64
C LYS A 9 10.98 -20.66 42.93
N LYS A 10 9.82 -20.88 43.58
CA LYS A 10 8.51 -20.47 43.05
C LYS A 10 8.36 -18.95 42.98
N LEU A 11 8.87 -18.23 43.99
CA LEU A 11 8.87 -16.76 44.03
C LEU A 11 9.76 -16.16 42.92
N ASN A 12 10.96 -16.71 42.73
CA ASN A 12 11.89 -16.29 41.69
C ASN A 12 11.32 -16.54 40.28
N THR A 13 10.70 -17.70 40.07
CA THR A 13 10.03 -18.02 38.78
C THR A 13 8.88 -17.05 38.50
N THR A 14 8.09 -16.70 39.52
CA THR A 14 6.99 -15.73 39.37
C THR A 14 7.52 -14.34 39.00
N LYS A 15 8.61 -13.89 39.65
CA LYS A 15 9.25 -12.60 39.36
C LYS A 15 9.81 -12.54 37.94
N GLU A 16 10.48 -13.59 37.48
CA GLU A 16 11.01 -13.67 36.12
C GLU A 16 9.90 -13.59 35.05
N ILE A 17 8.77 -14.26 35.31
CA ILE A 17 7.58 -14.20 34.45
C ILE A 17 6.94 -12.80 34.47
N GLU A 18 6.84 -12.15 35.63
CA GLU A 18 6.35 -10.77 35.72
C GLU A 18 7.24 -9.80 34.93
N ASP A 19 8.56 -9.91 35.10
CA ASP A 19 9.56 -9.14 34.36
C ASP A 19 9.41 -9.33 32.85
N PHE A 20 9.24 -10.58 32.41
CA PHE A 20 8.98 -10.90 31.01
C PHE A 20 7.76 -10.14 30.48
N TYR A 21 6.62 -10.24 31.15
CA TYR A 21 5.39 -9.62 30.67
C TYR A 21 5.43 -8.09 30.72
N ASN A 22 6.04 -7.52 31.75
CA ASN A 22 6.27 -6.08 31.84
C ASN A 22 7.14 -5.59 30.70
N PHE A 23 8.19 -6.34 30.35
CA PHE A 23 9.09 -6.01 29.27
C PHE A 23 8.42 -6.07 27.90
N PHE A 24 7.63 -7.11 27.61
CA PHE A 24 6.96 -7.26 26.32
C PHE A 24 5.73 -6.35 26.17
N TYR A 25 4.83 -6.32 27.14
CA TYR A 25 3.55 -5.64 26.96
C TYR A 25 3.51 -4.21 27.48
N CYS A 26 4.28 -3.90 28.52
CA CYS A 26 4.23 -2.64 29.28
C CYS A 26 2.83 -2.23 29.78
N PHE A 27 1.79 -3.06 29.55
CA PHE A 27 0.38 -2.92 29.91
C PHE A 27 -0.24 -1.52 29.68
N LYS A 28 0.28 -0.73 28.72
CA LYS A 28 -0.31 0.56 28.30
C LYS A 28 -1.72 0.40 27.71
N PHE A 29 -1.99 -0.79 27.16
CA PHE A 29 -3.26 -1.19 26.58
C PHE A 29 -3.56 -2.62 27.04
N PRO A 30 -4.84 -3.00 27.05
CA PRO A 30 -5.21 -4.35 27.39
C PRO A 30 -4.75 -5.36 26.34
N ILE A 31 -4.48 -6.57 26.82
CA ILE A 31 -4.12 -7.74 26.01
C ILE A 31 -5.35 -8.64 25.93
N TYR A 32 -5.60 -9.21 24.76
CA TYR A 32 -6.64 -10.21 24.60
C TYR A 32 -6.16 -11.57 25.10
N LEU A 33 -6.96 -12.22 25.93
CA LEU A 33 -6.71 -13.56 26.45
C LEU A 33 -7.81 -14.53 25.98
N HIS A 34 -7.37 -15.70 25.55
CA HIS A 34 -8.19 -16.83 25.11
C HIS A 34 -7.91 -18.01 26.04
N LYS A 35 -8.92 -18.44 26.78
CA LYS A 35 -8.82 -19.54 27.74
C LYS A 35 -9.76 -20.66 27.35
N GLN A 36 -9.21 -21.86 27.21
CA GLN A 36 -9.96 -23.08 26.98
C GLN A 36 -9.85 -23.98 28.20
N TYR A 37 -10.99 -24.45 28.71
CA TYR A 37 -11.03 -25.32 29.87
C TYR A 37 -12.15 -26.36 29.73
N TRP A 38 -12.00 -27.49 30.41
CA TRP A 38 -13.03 -28.52 30.46
C TRP A 38 -14.10 -28.12 31.48
N ASP A 39 -15.35 -28.05 31.05
CA ASP A 39 -16.48 -27.80 31.95
C ASP A 39 -17.10 -29.13 32.37
N ASN A 40 -16.91 -29.50 33.64
CA ASN A 40 -17.43 -30.74 34.22
C ASN A 40 -18.96 -30.82 34.14
N ASN A 41 -19.67 -29.71 34.35
CA ASN A 41 -21.12 -29.68 34.35
C ASN A 41 -21.69 -29.87 32.94
N LYS A 42 -21.02 -29.32 31.92
CA LYS A 42 -21.46 -29.43 30.52
C LYS A 42 -20.78 -30.57 29.75
N LYS A 43 -19.88 -31.32 30.39
CA LYS A 43 -19.05 -32.39 29.80
C LYS A 43 -18.45 -32.00 28.44
N ARG A 44 -17.95 -30.77 28.33
CA ARG A 44 -17.36 -30.25 27.08
C ARG A 44 -16.36 -29.14 27.32
N TYR A 45 -15.48 -28.92 26.36
CA TYR A 45 -14.62 -27.75 26.37
C TYR A 45 -15.44 -26.45 26.23
N LYS A 46 -15.09 -25.49 27.07
CA LYS A 46 -15.56 -24.10 27.01
C LYS A 46 -14.40 -23.18 26.70
N THR A 47 -14.75 -22.10 26.02
CA THR A 47 -13.85 -21.01 25.70
C THR A 47 -14.34 -19.72 26.36
N THR A 48 -13.46 -19.07 27.10
CA THR A 48 -13.65 -17.72 27.62
C THR A 48 -12.64 -16.77 26.99
N ASN A 49 -13.13 -15.61 26.56
CA ASN A 49 -12.33 -14.58 25.90
C ASN A 49 -12.57 -13.27 26.63
N TYR A 50 -11.50 -12.62 27.07
CA TYR A 50 -11.55 -11.36 27.81
C TYR A 50 -10.26 -10.57 27.64
N TYR A 51 -10.22 -9.38 28.24
CA TYR A 51 -9.07 -8.49 28.19
C TYR A 51 -8.44 -8.38 29.57
N ILE A 52 -7.11 -8.36 29.62
CA ILE A 52 -6.33 -8.11 30.83
C ILE A 52 -5.51 -6.84 30.64
N ASN A 53 -5.48 -5.99 31.65
CA ASN A 53 -4.80 -4.68 31.62
C ASN A 53 -3.67 -4.55 32.64
N LYS A 54 -3.37 -5.59 33.43
CA LYS A 54 -2.29 -5.58 34.43
C LYS A 54 -1.62 -6.94 34.55
N THR A 55 -0.33 -6.94 34.83
CA THR A 55 0.49 -8.16 35.00
C THR A 55 -0.03 -9.05 36.12
N LYS A 56 -0.44 -8.48 37.26
CA LYS A 56 -0.97 -9.24 38.41
C LYS A 56 -2.18 -10.11 38.05
N ASP A 57 -3.10 -9.58 37.24
CA ASP A 57 -4.27 -10.34 36.78
C ASP A 57 -3.87 -11.51 35.87
N LEU A 58 -2.80 -11.33 35.08
CA LEU A 58 -2.27 -12.36 34.20
C LEU A 58 -1.53 -13.45 34.99
N ILE A 59 -0.79 -13.09 36.05
CA ILE A 59 -0.22 -14.06 37.00
C ILE A 59 -1.31 -14.88 37.72
N ARG A 60 -2.46 -14.27 38.03
CA ARG A 60 -3.60 -15.02 38.59
C ARG A 60 -4.10 -16.11 37.62
N GLU A 61 -4.12 -15.84 36.32
CA GLU A 61 -4.58 -16.81 35.31
C GLU A 61 -3.62 -18.00 35.13
N ILE A 62 -2.31 -17.75 35.23
CA ILE A 62 -1.27 -18.78 35.12
C ILE A 62 -1.51 -19.94 36.08
N ASN A 63 -2.01 -19.66 37.28
CA ASN A 63 -2.26 -20.67 38.32
C ASN A 63 -3.53 -21.51 38.09
N SER A 64 -4.27 -21.30 36.99
CA SER A 64 -5.45 -22.13 36.70
C SER A 64 -5.05 -23.46 36.06
N LEU A 65 -5.08 -24.52 36.86
CA LEU A 65 -4.82 -25.88 36.43
C LEU A 65 -5.85 -26.32 35.36
N HIS A 66 -5.43 -27.15 34.42
CA HIS A 66 -6.25 -27.78 33.37
C HIS A 66 -6.85 -26.86 32.29
N SER A 67 -6.28 -25.66 32.10
CA SER A 67 -6.70 -24.75 31.03
C SER A 67 -5.58 -24.51 30.02
N ASN A 68 -5.90 -24.62 28.72
CA ASN A 68 -5.02 -24.10 27.67
C ASN A 68 -5.27 -22.59 27.55
N ILE A 69 -4.24 -21.78 27.82
CA ILE A 69 -4.35 -20.32 27.86
C ILE A 69 -3.43 -19.70 26.83
N TYR A 70 -3.98 -18.77 26.05
CA TYR A 70 -3.29 -18.05 25.00
C TYR A 70 -3.49 -16.55 25.11
N ILE A 71 -2.49 -15.79 24.70
CA ILE A 71 -2.49 -14.33 24.69
C ILE A 71 -2.21 -13.81 23.29
N SER A 72 -2.79 -12.66 22.97
CA SER A 72 -2.50 -11.94 21.73
C SER A 72 -1.19 -11.18 21.83
N ILE A 73 -0.30 -11.35 20.85
CA ILE A 73 0.95 -10.57 20.77
C ILE A 73 0.73 -9.07 20.51
N TRP A 74 -0.49 -8.72 20.11
CA TRP A 74 -0.92 -7.34 19.93
C TRP A 74 -1.67 -6.84 21.15
N ASN A 75 -1.30 -5.64 21.58
CA ASN A 75 -2.13 -4.80 22.43
C ASN A 75 -3.42 -4.43 21.68
N LYS A 76 -4.56 -4.49 22.37
CA LYS A 76 -5.89 -4.33 21.77
C LYS A 76 -6.65 -3.16 22.35
N ILE A 77 -7.57 -2.63 21.55
CA ILE A 77 -8.70 -1.84 22.05
C ILE A 77 -9.81 -2.83 22.42
N PRO A 78 -10.41 -2.73 23.62
CA PRO A 78 -11.50 -3.61 23.99
C PRO A 78 -12.65 -3.54 23.00
N MET A 79 -12.94 -4.67 22.36
CA MET A 79 -14.11 -4.89 21.51
C MET A 79 -14.83 -6.15 21.93
N TYR A 80 -16.16 -6.08 21.96
CA TYR A 80 -17.04 -7.16 22.43
C TYR A 80 -18.13 -7.48 21.38
N THR A 81 -18.63 -8.70 21.43
CA THR A 81 -19.83 -9.14 20.70
C THR A 81 -21.10 -8.58 21.37
N LYS A 82 -22.27 -8.73 20.72
CA LYS A 82 -23.57 -8.44 21.34
C LYS A 82 -23.78 -9.22 22.65
N LEU A 83 -23.25 -10.45 22.71
CA LEU A 83 -23.26 -11.31 23.90
C LEU A 83 -22.12 -11.00 24.89
N LYS A 84 -21.53 -9.80 24.84
CA LYS A 84 -20.43 -9.33 25.71
C LYS A 84 -19.15 -10.20 25.70
N LYS A 85 -18.96 -11.09 24.72
CA LYS A 85 -17.70 -11.86 24.55
C LYS A 85 -16.62 -11.00 23.88
N ALA A 86 -15.39 -11.00 24.39
CA ALA A 86 -14.29 -10.25 23.78
C ALA A 86 -13.93 -10.77 22.38
N LYS A 87 -13.49 -9.87 21.51
CA LYS A 87 -13.08 -10.15 20.12
C LYS A 87 -11.59 -9.91 19.88
N ASN A 88 -10.90 -10.88 19.29
CA ASN A 88 -9.57 -10.68 18.75
C ASN A 88 -9.65 -10.42 17.23
N THR A 89 -9.53 -9.16 16.82
CA THR A 89 -9.61 -8.79 15.40
C THR A 89 -8.46 -7.89 14.99
N GLN A 90 -8.27 -7.72 13.68
CA GLN A 90 -7.33 -6.75 13.16
C GLN A 90 -7.78 -5.31 13.42
N GLU A 91 -9.10 -5.05 13.44
CA GLU A 91 -9.66 -3.69 13.61
C GLU A 91 -9.36 -3.10 14.99
N ASN A 92 -9.30 -3.94 16.02
CA ASN A 92 -8.96 -3.51 17.37
C ASN A 92 -7.49 -3.68 17.74
N SER A 93 -6.62 -3.94 16.77
CA SER A 93 -5.18 -4.01 17.02
C SER A 93 -4.61 -2.60 17.19
N ARG A 94 -4.02 -2.34 18.36
CA ARG A 94 -3.54 -1.03 18.76
C ARG A 94 -2.07 -0.84 18.44
N ALA A 95 -1.27 -1.70 19.05
CA ALA A 95 0.18 -1.66 18.99
C ALA A 95 0.73 -3.05 19.21
N THR A 96 1.98 -3.25 18.79
CA THR A 96 2.79 -4.38 19.20
C THR A 96 4.24 -3.91 19.19
N ASN A 97 5.10 -4.62 19.89
CA ASN A 97 6.52 -4.35 19.94
C ASN A 97 7.32 -5.65 19.91
N TYR A 98 6.69 -6.77 19.53
CA TYR A 98 7.36 -8.03 19.37
C TYR A 98 6.59 -8.97 18.43
N PHE A 99 7.24 -10.02 18.00
CA PHE A 99 6.59 -11.16 17.37
C PHE A 99 7.18 -12.45 17.92
N VAL A 100 6.50 -13.56 17.62
CA VAL A 100 6.93 -14.89 18.03
C VAL A 100 6.96 -15.79 16.80
N ILE A 101 8.04 -16.52 16.67
CA ILE A 101 8.16 -17.64 15.74
C ILE A 101 7.94 -18.90 16.55
N ASP A 102 6.90 -19.64 16.17
CA ASP A 102 6.47 -20.86 16.83
C ASP A 102 7.04 -22.06 16.08
N ILE A 103 7.77 -22.90 16.80
CA ILE A 103 8.40 -24.11 16.27
C ILE A 103 7.75 -25.29 16.98
N ASP A 104 6.86 -25.96 16.27
CA ASP A 104 6.18 -27.16 16.72
C ASP A 104 7.11 -28.37 16.69
N SER A 105 6.79 -29.35 17.54
CA SER A 105 7.43 -30.65 17.58
C SER A 105 6.37 -31.71 17.81
N GLU A 106 6.53 -32.87 17.17
CA GLU A 106 5.70 -34.05 17.47
C GLU A 106 6.06 -34.65 18.84
N TYR A 107 7.29 -34.43 19.30
CA TYR A 107 7.81 -34.97 20.55
C TYR A 107 8.15 -33.88 21.55
N ILE A 108 7.97 -34.17 22.84
CA ILE A 108 8.40 -33.26 23.91
C ILE A 108 9.92 -33.05 23.86
N ILE A 109 10.30 -31.79 23.81
CA ILE A 109 11.68 -31.31 23.82
C ILE A 109 11.96 -30.70 25.19
N ASP A 110 12.89 -31.30 25.93
CA ASP A 110 13.29 -30.80 27.24
C ASP A 110 14.21 -29.58 27.14
N LYS A 111 14.43 -28.93 28.28
CA LYS A 111 15.26 -27.72 28.37
C LYS A 111 16.70 -27.95 27.87
N ASN A 112 17.27 -29.13 28.08
CA ASN A 112 18.64 -29.41 27.69
C ASN A 112 18.76 -29.50 26.16
N LEU A 113 17.82 -30.19 25.52
CA LEU A 113 17.78 -30.27 24.06
C LEU A 113 17.49 -28.91 23.43
N ILE A 114 16.59 -28.10 24.02
CA ILE A 114 16.37 -26.71 23.57
C ILE A 114 17.68 -25.92 23.65
N ASN A 115 18.40 -25.99 24.77
CA ASN A 115 19.68 -25.28 24.93
C ASN A 115 20.71 -25.71 23.87
N LYS A 116 20.82 -27.02 23.56
CA LYS A 116 21.72 -27.51 22.52
C LYS A 116 21.32 -27.03 21.13
N ILE A 117 20.02 -27.08 20.80
CA ILE A 117 19.49 -26.56 19.52
C ILE A 117 19.83 -25.07 19.40
N CYS A 118 19.54 -24.28 20.44
CA CYS A 118 19.83 -22.85 20.48
C CYS A 118 21.33 -22.58 20.36
N PHE A 119 22.17 -23.27 21.12
CA PHE A 119 23.62 -23.13 21.03
C PHE A 119 24.10 -23.39 19.60
N TYR A 120 23.60 -24.44 18.95
CA TYR A 120 23.92 -24.73 17.57
C TYR A 120 23.46 -23.61 16.62
N LEU A 121 22.22 -23.13 16.78
CA LEU A 121 21.63 -22.06 15.97
C LEU A 121 22.33 -20.71 16.12
N TYR A 122 23.03 -20.46 17.23
CA TYR A 122 23.57 -19.13 17.54
C TYR A 122 25.10 -19.03 17.53
N ASN A 123 25.84 -20.15 17.66
CA ASN A 123 27.31 -20.11 17.74
C ASN A 123 28.05 -20.51 16.45
N ASN A 124 27.36 -21.02 15.42
CA ASN A 124 28.01 -21.50 14.19
C ASN A 124 28.14 -20.44 13.06
N ASN A 125 28.47 -19.17 13.38
CA ASN A 125 28.53 -18.06 12.39
C ASN A 125 27.23 -17.91 11.57
N ILE A 126 26.09 -18.07 12.25
CA ILE A 126 24.79 -18.13 11.59
C ILE A 126 24.24 -16.74 11.33
N VAL A 127 23.72 -16.54 10.12
CA VAL A 127 23.07 -15.33 9.63
C VAL A 127 21.61 -15.29 10.13
N MET A 128 21.41 -15.23 11.45
CA MET A 128 20.07 -15.09 12.04
C MET A 128 20.07 -14.16 13.27
N PRO A 129 18.96 -13.44 13.53
CA PRO A 129 18.86 -12.60 14.71
C PRO A 129 18.72 -13.47 15.97
N LEU A 130 19.42 -13.08 17.03
CA LEU A 130 19.26 -13.68 18.35
C LEU A 130 17.86 -13.39 18.91
N PRO A 131 17.14 -14.38 19.44
CA PRO A 131 15.87 -14.11 20.10
C PRO A 131 16.10 -13.29 21.38
N THR A 132 15.11 -12.47 21.71
CA THR A 132 15.03 -11.79 23.00
C THR A 132 14.68 -12.75 24.12
N ALA A 133 13.83 -13.73 23.84
CA ALA A 133 13.51 -14.80 24.77
C ALA A 133 13.24 -16.11 24.05
N ILE A 134 13.59 -17.20 24.71
CA ILE A 134 13.40 -18.56 24.26
C ILE A 134 12.49 -19.24 25.27
N ILE A 135 11.36 -19.75 24.81
CA ILE A 135 10.34 -20.33 25.67
C ILE A 135 10.11 -21.78 25.23
N SER A 136 10.10 -22.69 26.20
CA SER A 136 9.53 -24.03 26.01
C SER A 136 8.02 -23.93 26.13
N SER A 137 7.28 -24.16 25.05
CA SER A 137 5.81 -24.09 25.05
C SER A 137 5.14 -25.33 25.66
N GLY A 138 5.94 -26.29 26.13
CA GLY A 138 5.53 -27.63 26.54
C GLY A 138 5.49 -28.63 25.38
N GLY A 139 5.10 -28.19 24.19
CA GLY A 139 5.08 -29.01 22.96
C GLY A 139 6.19 -28.66 21.96
N GLY A 140 6.76 -27.47 22.04
CA GLY A 140 7.76 -26.98 21.10
C GLY A 140 8.55 -25.79 21.65
N ILE A 141 9.03 -24.94 20.74
CA ILE A 141 9.91 -23.80 21.04
C ILE A 141 9.27 -22.53 20.50
N HIS A 142 9.08 -21.52 21.35
CA HIS A 142 8.74 -20.18 20.89
C HIS A 142 9.97 -19.27 20.96
N LEU A 143 10.28 -18.61 19.86
CA LEU A 143 11.34 -17.61 19.76
C LEU A 143 10.73 -16.20 19.70
N TYR A 144 10.97 -15.40 20.73
CA TYR A 144 10.43 -14.05 20.86
C TYR A 144 11.45 -13.02 20.37
N TYR A 145 10.99 -12.10 19.52
CA TYR A 145 11.82 -11.02 18.99
C TYR A 145 11.22 -9.67 19.36
N LYS A 146 11.87 -8.97 20.29
CA LYS A 146 11.49 -7.63 20.72
C LYS A 146 11.98 -6.60 19.73
N PHE A 147 11.11 -5.67 19.37
CA PHE A 147 11.46 -4.53 18.56
C PHE A 147 10.81 -3.23 19.06
N LYS A 148 11.23 -2.10 18.49
CA LYS A 148 10.66 -0.80 18.79
C LYS A 148 9.15 -0.76 18.49
N GLU A 149 8.36 -0.40 19.49
CA GLU A 149 6.90 -0.43 19.42
C GLU A 149 6.32 0.26 18.17
N ILE A 150 5.42 -0.45 17.49
CA ILE A 150 4.66 0.03 16.35
C ILE A 150 3.21 0.27 16.75
N TYR A 151 2.65 1.39 16.28
CA TYR A 151 1.26 1.78 16.53
C TYR A 151 0.49 1.77 15.22
N ILE A 152 -0.50 0.89 15.10
CA ILE A 152 -1.25 0.71 13.83
C ILE A 152 -2.68 1.25 13.88
N TYR A 153 -3.24 1.47 15.08
CA TYR A 153 -4.59 2.03 15.22
C TYR A 153 -4.62 3.51 14.84
N ASN A 154 -5.59 3.89 14.00
CA ASN A 154 -5.75 5.24 13.44
C ASN A 154 -4.47 5.82 12.80
N CYS A 155 -3.56 4.95 12.36
CA CYS A 155 -2.33 5.34 11.68
C CYS A 155 -2.57 5.44 10.16
N LYS A 156 -2.18 6.56 9.55
CA LYS A 156 -2.26 6.75 8.08
C LYS A 156 -1.36 5.76 7.32
N GLU A 157 -0.31 5.26 7.97
CA GLU A 157 0.69 4.35 7.39
C GLU A 157 0.47 2.89 7.81
N LYS A 158 -0.73 2.55 8.30
CA LYS A 158 -1.08 1.20 8.78
C LYS A 158 -0.63 0.10 7.83
N ASP A 159 -0.94 0.22 6.53
CA ASP A 159 -0.61 -0.81 5.54
C ASP A 159 0.90 -0.96 5.35
N TYR A 160 1.65 0.15 5.40
CA TYR A 160 3.10 0.15 5.33
C TYR A 160 3.73 -0.53 6.55
N LEU A 161 3.29 -0.15 7.76
CA LEU A 161 3.80 -0.74 9.01
C LEU A 161 3.46 -2.23 9.11
N LEU A 162 2.26 -2.64 8.70
CA LEU A 162 1.88 -4.04 8.64
C LEU A 162 2.72 -4.81 7.63
N LYS A 163 3.00 -4.22 6.46
CA LYS A 163 3.89 -4.84 5.48
C LYS A 163 5.30 -4.99 6.03
N LEU A 164 5.83 -3.95 6.68
CA LEU A 164 7.16 -3.97 7.29
C LEU A 164 7.25 -5.06 8.37
N TYR A 165 6.27 -5.12 9.27
CA TYR A 165 6.16 -6.16 10.30
C TYR A 165 6.15 -7.56 9.71
N LYS A 166 5.30 -7.81 8.70
CA LYS A 166 5.24 -9.11 8.01
C LYS A 166 6.56 -9.45 7.32
N THR A 167 7.23 -8.46 6.71
CA THR A 167 8.50 -8.67 6.02
C THR A 167 9.61 -9.05 7.00
N ALA A 168 9.67 -8.40 8.17
CA ALA A 168 10.62 -8.74 9.23
C ALA A 168 10.42 -10.18 9.73
N ILE A 169 9.16 -10.58 9.95
CA ILE A 169 8.81 -11.93 10.39
C ILE A 169 9.20 -12.95 9.35
N GLU A 170 8.82 -12.74 8.08
CA GLU A 170 9.08 -13.71 7.03
C GLU A 170 10.59 -13.87 6.78
N THR A 171 11.35 -12.78 6.85
CA THR A 171 12.82 -12.81 6.73
C THR A 171 13.43 -13.61 7.88
N THR A 172 13.05 -13.31 9.12
CA THR A 172 13.53 -14.03 10.31
C THR A 172 13.15 -15.52 10.26
N LYS A 173 11.91 -15.81 9.84
CA LYS A 173 11.37 -17.17 9.69
C LYS A 173 12.17 -17.98 8.68
N GLN A 174 12.49 -17.39 7.53
CA GLN A 174 13.30 -18.04 6.49
C GLN A 174 14.71 -18.36 6.99
N ALA A 175 15.34 -17.42 7.71
CA ALA A 175 16.66 -17.66 8.31
C ALA A 175 16.62 -18.84 9.29
N ILE A 176 15.67 -18.87 10.23
CA ILE A 176 15.50 -19.98 11.17
C ILE A 176 15.23 -21.30 10.43
N ASN A 177 14.34 -21.28 9.43
CA ASN A 177 13.96 -22.50 8.73
C ASN A 177 15.15 -23.13 8.01
N ASN A 178 15.98 -22.31 7.34
CA ASN A 178 17.17 -22.80 6.65
C ASN A 178 18.13 -23.48 7.64
N GLU A 179 18.32 -22.91 8.82
CA GLU A 179 19.20 -23.50 9.83
C GLU A 179 18.61 -24.74 10.49
N LEU A 180 17.30 -24.76 10.75
CA LEU A 180 16.62 -25.97 11.21
C LEU A 180 16.83 -27.12 10.19
N GLU A 181 16.69 -26.85 8.89
CA GLU A 181 16.95 -27.84 7.85
C GLU A 181 18.42 -28.29 7.79
N ASN A 182 19.36 -27.43 8.16
CA ASN A 182 20.77 -27.82 8.31
C ASN A 182 20.96 -28.77 9.50
N ILE A 183 20.38 -28.44 10.67
CA ILE A 183 20.49 -29.29 11.87
C ILE A 183 19.90 -30.68 11.62
N LYS A 184 18.76 -30.76 10.91
CA LYS A 184 18.10 -32.05 10.60
C LYS A 184 18.97 -33.00 9.76
N LYS A 185 19.95 -32.49 9.03
CA LYS A 185 20.88 -33.25 8.18
C LYS A 185 22.14 -33.70 8.92
N LEU A 186 22.33 -33.26 10.17
CA LEU A 186 23.50 -33.64 10.95
C LEU A 186 23.51 -35.14 11.23
N LYS A 187 24.72 -35.69 11.25
CA LYS A 187 24.98 -37.04 11.75
C LYS A 187 25.12 -37.01 13.28
N PRO A 188 24.91 -38.15 13.96
CA PRO A 188 25.16 -38.26 15.39
C PRO A 188 26.57 -37.77 15.75
N GLY A 189 26.68 -37.05 16.86
CA GLY A 189 27.92 -36.40 17.31
C GLY A 189 27.59 -35.38 18.38
N TYR A 190 27.40 -34.11 17.97
CA TYR A 190 26.94 -33.05 18.88
C TYR A 190 25.56 -33.36 19.50
N PHE A 191 24.68 -33.98 18.69
CA PHE A 191 23.40 -34.52 19.13
C PHE A 191 23.47 -36.06 19.15
N THR A 192 22.82 -36.67 20.13
CA THR A 192 22.58 -38.12 20.16
C THR A 192 21.54 -38.51 19.09
N GLU A 193 21.48 -39.79 18.72
CA GLU A 193 20.49 -40.29 17.76
C GLU A 193 19.04 -39.99 18.19
N LYS A 194 18.75 -40.16 19.49
CA LYS A 194 17.42 -39.85 20.05
C LYS A 194 17.09 -38.36 19.95
N GLU A 195 18.06 -37.49 20.17
CA GLU A 195 17.89 -36.04 20.03
C GLU A 195 17.66 -35.66 18.56
N LEU A 196 18.45 -36.21 17.63
CA LEU A 196 18.28 -35.99 16.19
C LEU A 196 16.92 -36.46 15.68
N PHE A 197 16.42 -37.58 16.19
CA PHE A 197 15.07 -38.06 15.87
C PHE A 197 14.00 -37.03 16.23
N LYS A 198 14.06 -36.43 17.42
CA LYS A 198 13.16 -35.34 17.83
C LYS A 198 13.37 -34.05 17.02
N ILE A 199 14.62 -33.71 16.71
CA ILE A 199 14.92 -32.52 15.91
C ILE A 199 14.32 -32.62 14.50
N LYS A 200 14.29 -33.82 13.91
CA LYS A 200 13.69 -34.05 12.59
C LYS A 200 12.20 -33.69 12.53
N THR A 201 11.48 -33.76 13.65
CA THR A 201 10.07 -33.38 13.72
C THR A 201 9.84 -31.89 13.95
N LEU A 202 10.90 -31.09 14.15
CA LEU A 202 10.76 -29.64 14.33
C LEU A 202 10.25 -28.98 13.06
N ALA A 203 9.18 -28.20 13.17
CA ALA A 203 8.63 -27.46 12.05
C ALA A 203 8.15 -26.07 12.51
N ILE A 204 8.38 -25.06 11.68
CA ILE A 204 7.85 -23.72 11.97
C ILE A 204 6.35 -23.69 11.63
N ASP A 205 5.52 -23.22 12.56
CA ASP A 205 4.10 -22.97 12.28
C ASP A 205 3.93 -21.79 11.32
N ASN A 206 3.38 -22.09 10.14
CA ASN A 206 3.11 -21.12 9.08
C ASN A 206 1.72 -20.48 9.19
N ALA A 207 0.80 -21.01 9.99
CA ALA A 207 -0.61 -20.63 9.97
C ALA A 207 -0.86 -19.23 10.56
N LEU A 208 -0.05 -18.80 11.54
CA LEU A 208 -0.33 -17.59 12.33
C LEU A 208 0.80 -16.56 12.40
N ALA A 209 2.00 -16.88 11.89
CA ALA A 209 3.15 -15.98 11.94
C ALA A 209 2.89 -14.65 11.20
N GLY A 210 2.92 -13.53 11.93
CA GLY A 210 2.73 -12.19 11.38
C GLY A 210 1.28 -11.73 11.22
N SER A 211 0.34 -12.48 11.79
CA SER A 211 -1.04 -12.03 11.94
C SER A 211 -1.20 -11.05 13.11
N THR A 212 -2.04 -10.02 12.92
CA THR A 212 -2.45 -9.15 14.03
C THR A 212 -3.31 -9.87 15.08
N THR A 213 -3.83 -11.05 14.74
CA THR A 213 -4.66 -11.87 15.64
C THR A 213 -3.89 -13.08 16.15
N GLN A 214 -2.57 -13.18 15.91
CA GLN A 214 -1.74 -14.28 16.39
C GLN A 214 -1.91 -14.42 17.92
N LEU A 215 -2.22 -15.65 18.32
CA LEU A 215 -2.31 -16.08 19.70
C LEU A 215 -1.12 -16.99 19.99
N ILE A 216 -0.49 -16.78 21.14
CA ILE A 216 0.63 -17.58 21.62
C ILE A 216 0.30 -18.09 23.01
N ARG A 217 0.84 -19.24 23.39
CA ARG A 217 0.61 -19.82 24.72
C ARG A 217 1.09 -18.86 25.81
N LEU A 218 0.31 -18.74 26.88
CA LEU A 218 0.65 -17.92 28.05
C LEU A 218 1.84 -18.58 28.79
N ILE A 219 2.97 -17.89 28.87
CA ILE A 219 4.14 -18.33 29.65
C ILE A 219 3.76 -18.45 31.13
N GLY A 220 4.23 -19.52 31.75
CA GLY A 220 3.86 -19.95 33.10
C GLY A 220 2.63 -20.87 33.13
N SER A 221 1.76 -20.83 32.11
CA SER A 221 0.57 -21.69 32.10
C SER A 221 0.90 -23.15 31.76
N TYR A 222 0.02 -24.06 32.17
CA TYR A 222 0.14 -25.48 31.86
C TYR A 222 -0.38 -25.78 30.46
N ASN A 223 0.44 -26.41 29.63
CA ASN A 223 0.02 -26.99 28.36
C ASN A 223 -0.61 -28.35 28.63
N LYS A 224 -1.94 -28.44 28.45
CA LYS A 224 -2.67 -29.67 28.70
C LYS A 224 -2.33 -30.76 27.68
N ASP A 225 -2.15 -30.39 26.42
CA ASP A 225 -1.96 -31.35 25.33
C ASP A 225 -0.58 -32.02 25.41
N ALA A 226 0.43 -31.29 25.87
CA ALA A 226 1.79 -31.81 26.07
C ALA A 226 2.10 -32.19 27.53
N GLU A 227 1.16 -31.99 28.46
CA GLU A 227 1.31 -32.22 29.90
C GLU A 227 2.53 -31.53 30.55
N LYS A 228 2.88 -30.32 30.09
CA LYS A 228 4.07 -29.57 30.54
C LYS A 228 3.77 -28.10 30.78
N TYR A 229 4.51 -27.48 31.70
CA TYR A 229 4.44 -26.02 31.89
C TYR A 229 5.19 -25.29 30.77
N CYS A 230 4.62 -24.15 30.36
CA CYS A 230 5.27 -23.21 29.47
C CYS A 230 6.32 -22.42 30.26
N ASN A 231 7.61 -22.58 29.95
CA ASN A 231 8.71 -22.08 30.78
C ASN A 231 9.68 -21.21 29.98
N ILE A 232 10.24 -20.20 30.64
CA ILE A 232 11.35 -19.41 30.12
C ILE A 232 12.62 -20.28 30.15
N VAL A 233 13.26 -20.43 28.99
CA VAL A 233 14.53 -21.13 28.84
C VAL A 233 15.67 -20.13 28.92
N ASP A 234 15.55 -19.03 28.17
CA ASP A 234 16.48 -17.90 28.15
C ASP A 234 15.71 -16.59 27.95
N PHE A 235 16.20 -15.49 28.54
CA PHE A 235 15.61 -14.16 28.43
C PHE A 235 16.68 -13.07 28.53
N ASN A 236 17.06 -12.53 27.37
CA ASN A 236 18.05 -11.46 27.26
C ASN A 236 17.40 -10.15 26.82
N LYS A 237 17.21 -9.23 27.78
CA LYS A 237 16.58 -7.92 27.56
C LYS A 237 17.38 -7.00 26.62
N ASN A 238 18.66 -7.29 26.36
CA ASN A 238 19.52 -6.49 25.49
C ASN A 238 19.27 -6.78 23.99
N ASN A 239 18.75 -7.96 23.67
CA ASN A 239 18.43 -8.36 22.30
C ASN A 239 17.16 -7.65 21.85
N THR A 240 17.29 -6.40 21.38
CA THR A 240 16.18 -5.57 20.91
C THR A 240 16.47 -4.97 19.55
N TYR A 241 15.44 -4.90 18.71
CA TYR A 241 15.59 -4.58 17.30
C TYR A 241 14.74 -3.40 16.85
N THR A 242 15.05 -2.89 15.67
CA THR A 242 14.08 -2.21 14.81
C THR A 242 13.59 -3.20 13.76
N LEU A 243 12.39 -2.99 13.21
CA LEU A 243 11.93 -3.82 12.10
C LEU A 243 12.86 -3.73 10.88
N GLY A 244 13.56 -2.60 10.70
CA GLY A 244 14.56 -2.42 9.66
C GLY A 244 15.76 -3.36 9.83
N GLN A 245 16.33 -3.44 11.04
CA GLN A 245 17.45 -4.36 11.34
C GLN A 245 17.09 -5.81 11.01
N LEU A 246 15.90 -6.28 11.42
CA LEU A 246 15.42 -7.64 11.14
C LEU A 246 15.21 -7.92 9.64
N ILE A 247 15.17 -6.89 8.78
CA ILE A 247 15.02 -7.03 7.33
C ILE A 247 16.36 -6.86 6.62
N GLU A 248 17.07 -5.76 6.90
CA GLU A 248 18.31 -5.35 6.20
C GLU A 248 19.45 -6.34 6.46
N GLU A 249 19.53 -6.89 7.67
CA GLU A 249 20.61 -7.78 8.08
C GLU A 249 20.46 -9.20 7.50
N PHE A 250 19.24 -9.60 7.15
CA PHE A 250 18.90 -11.00 6.83
C PHE A 250 18.18 -11.21 5.49
N ASN A 251 18.04 -10.16 4.67
CA ASN A 251 17.48 -10.25 3.32
C ASN A 251 18.49 -9.78 2.25
N PRO A 252 19.22 -10.70 1.60
CA PRO A 252 20.26 -10.34 0.61
C PRO A 252 19.71 -9.65 -0.65
N LYS A 253 18.38 -9.71 -0.90
CA LYS A 253 17.72 -9.02 -2.03
C LYS A 253 17.25 -7.61 -1.67
N TYR A 254 17.37 -7.19 -0.40
CA TYR A 254 16.90 -5.89 0.08
C TYR A 254 18.02 -4.84 0.05
N THR A 255 18.64 -4.64 -1.12
CA THR A 255 19.39 -3.41 -1.36
C THR A 255 18.40 -2.27 -1.46
N ILE A 256 18.34 -1.44 -0.41
CA ILE A 256 17.58 -0.21 -0.39
C ILE A 256 18.12 0.70 -1.52
N LYS A 257 17.50 0.65 -2.71
CA LYS A 257 17.80 1.57 -3.85
C LYS A 257 17.40 3.02 -3.59
N ASN A 258 16.99 3.35 -2.37
CA ASN A 258 16.79 4.72 -1.89
C ASN A 258 17.19 4.72 -0.43
N PRO A 259 18.46 5.02 -0.07
CA PRO A 259 18.87 5.12 1.33
C PRO A 259 17.78 5.91 2.02
N ILE A 260 17.24 5.36 3.09
CA ILE A 260 16.28 6.03 3.94
C ILE A 260 16.93 7.38 4.22
N LYS A 261 16.53 8.42 3.48
CA LYS A 261 16.85 9.79 3.84
C LYS A 261 16.38 9.81 5.27
N ARG A 262 17.32 9.99 6.20
CA ARG A 262 17.12 10.21 7.62
C ARG A 262 16.17 11.41 7.78
N LYS A 263 14.92 11.28 7.37
CA LYS A 263 13.83 12.02 7.93
C LYS A 263 13.77 11.43 9.31
N ASN A 264 14.40 12.11 10.26
CA ASN A 264 14.15 11.94 11.68
C ASN A 264 12.65 11.68 11.81
N PHE A 265 12.27 10.41 11.99
CA PHE A 265 10.90 10.04 12.19
C PHE A 265 10.58 10.64 13.56
N LYS A 266 9.98 11.83 13.56
CA LYS A 266 9.55 12.48 14.78
C LYS A 266 8.39 11.64 15.30
N ILE A 267 8.74 10.64 16.11
CA ILE A 267 7.82 9.87 16.91
C ILE A 267 7.16 10.90 17.82
N LEU A 268 5.89 11.19 17.54
CA LEU A 268 5.13 12.12 18.36
C LEU A 268 5.07 11.53 19.76
N SER A 269 5.54 12.28 20.75
CA SER A 269 5.35 11.95 22.16
C SER A 269 3.85 11.81 22.48
N GLU A 270 3.51 11.08 23.55
CA GLU A 270 2.12 10.93 23.97
C GLU A 270 1.44 12.29 24.23
N LYS A 271 2.22 13.29 24.64
CA LYS A 271 1.80 14.68 24.82
C LYS A 271 1.50 15.36 23.47
N GLU A 272 2.39 15.26 22.48
CA GLU A 272 2.17 15.77 21.11
C GLU A 272 1.00 15.07 20.40
N PHE A 273 0.74 13.78 20.68
CA PHE A 273 -0.44 13.05 20.19
C PHE A 273 -1.73 13.50 20.87
N LYS A 274 -1.71 13.77 22.18
CA LYS A 274 -2.86 14.31 22.93
C LYS A 274 -3.17 15.75 22.52
N GLU A 275 -2.16 16.58 22.27
CA GLU A 275 -2.32 17.94 21.73
C GLU A 275 -2.84 17.93 20.29
N LYS A 276 -2.28 17.11 19.40
CA LYS A 276 -2.83 16.95 18.04
C LYS A 276 -4.26 16.40 18.05
N ASN A 277 -4.62 15.52 18.99
CA ASN A 277 -5.99 15.05 19.12
C ASN A 277 -6.93 16.04 19.81
N LYS A 278 -6.43 16.96 20.65
CA LYS A 278 -7.20 18.13 21.11
C LYS A 278 -7.50 19.07 19.92
N ILE A 279 -6.54 19.26 19.02
CA ILE A 279 -6.71 20.03 17.78
C ILE A 279 -7.65 19.31 16.78
N ILE A 280 -7.66 17.97 16.75
CA ILE A 280 -8.57 17.18 15.88
C ILE A 280 -9.97 17.01 16.49
N LYS A 281 -10.13 17.11 17.82
CA LYS A 281 -11.44 17.11 18.49
C LYS A 281 -12.12 18.48 18.52
N LEU A 282 -11.44 19.53 18.04
CA LEU A 282 -12.01 20.85 17.77
C LEU A 282 -11.75 21.23 16.31
N ASN A 283 -12.36 20.50 15.37
CA ASN A 283 -12.76 21.07 14.09
C ASN A 283 -13.80 20.16 13.38
N PRO A 284 -15.11 20.44 13.57
CA PRO A 284 -16.18 19.81 12.81
C PRO A 284 -16.22 20.16 11.32
N ASN A 285 -15.43 21.13 10.84
CA ASN A 285 -15.62 21.70 9.51
C ASN A 285 -14.37 21.60 8.63
N GLY A 286 -14.42 20.70 7.66
CA GLY A 286 -13.52 20.71 6.50
C GLY A 286 -14.21 20.39 5.18
N PHE A 287 -15.50 20.02 5.20
CA PHE A 287 -16.34 19.94 4.02
C PHE A 287 -17.57 20.78 4.28
N ASN A 288 -17.91 21.64 3.33
CA ASN A 288 -19.18 22.34 3.38
C ASN A 288 -20.29 21.28 3.34
N LYS A 289 -21.38 21.44 4.12
CA LYS A 289 -22.57 20.57 4.00
C LYS A 289 -23.04 20.50 2.54
N LYS A 290 -22.88 21.59 1.80
CA LYS A 290 -23.12 21.67 0.36
C LYS A 290 -22.27 20.69 -0.45
N ASP A 291 -20.97 20.57 -0.17
CA ASP A 291 -20.05 19.66 -0.89
C ASP A 291 -20.40 18.18 -0.65
N ILE A 292 -20.87 17.85 0.56
CA ILE A 292 -21.29 16.49 0.91
C ILE A 292 -22.56 16.12 0.14
N ILE A 293 -23.52 17.05 0.08
CA ILE A 293 -24.74 16.90 -0.69
C ILE A 293 -24.42 16.76 -2.18
N GLU A 294 -23.56 17.63 -2.72
CA GLU A 294 -23.13 17.61 -4.13
C GLU A 294 -22.47 16.27 -4.49
N LEU A 295 -21.55 15.77 -3.67
CA LEU A 295 -20.90 14.48 -3.88
C LEU A 295 -21.89 13.32 -3.89
N ASN A 296 -22.82 13.28 -2.93
CA ASN A 296 -23.82 12.22 -2.87
C ASN A 296 -24.82 12.31 -4.02
N ASN A 297 -25.17 13.51 -4.48
CA ASN A 297 -25.97 13.68 -5.69
C ASN A 297 -25.23 13.15 -6.93
N GLY A 298 -23.93 13.45 -7.07
CA GLY A 298 -23.10 12.88 -8.12
C GLY A 298 -23.01 11.34 -8.06
N ARG A 299 -23.01 10.76 -6.85
CA ARG A 299 -23.07 9.29 -6.66
C ARG A 299 -24.41 8.72 -7.06
N LEU A 300 -25.52 9.37 -6.70
CA LEU A 300 -26.87 8.95 -7.09
C LEU A 300 -27.01 8.92 -8.62
N GLU A 301 -26.53 9.94 -9.31
CA GLU A 301 -26.50 9.97 -10.78
C GLU A 301 -25.63 8.87 -11.39
N ASP A 302 -24.46 8.61 -10.82
CA ASP A 302 -23.62 7.49 -11.28
C ASP A 302 -24.24 6.12 -10.96
N ILE A 303 -25.06 6.00 -9.91
CA ILE A 303 -25.82 4.77 -9.64
C ILE A 303 -26.90 4.55 -10.71
N LYS A 304 -27.61 5.60 -11.17
CA LYS A 304 -28.54 5.48 -12.30
C LYS A 304 -27.84 4.98 -13.56
N LYS A 305 -26.66 5.56 -13.87
CA LYS A 305 -25.84 5.10 -15.00
C LYS A 305 -25.40 3.64 -14.83
N LEU A 306 -25.00 3.24 -13.63
CA LEU A 306 -24.63 1.85 -13.33
C LEU A 306 -25.78 0.89 -13.60
N ILE A 307 -27.00 1.23 -13.16
CA ILE A 307 -28.19 0.41 -13.41
C ILE A 307 -28.38 0.24 -14.92
N ASN A 308 -28.32 1.32 -15.69
CA ASN A 308 -28.50 1.27 -17.15
C ASN A 308 -27.42 0.43 -17.85
N LEU A 309 -26.14 0.61 -17.48
CA LEU A 309 -25.04 -0.20 -18.02
C LEU A 309 -25.27 -1.70 -17.75
N ARG A 310 -25.58 -2.05 -16.50
CA ARG A 310 -25.80 -3.45 -16.11
C ARG A 310 -27.09 -4.04 -16.67
N LYS A 311 -28.10 -3.23 -16.99
CA LYS A 311 -29.28 -3.68 -17.74
C LYS A 311 -28.93 -4.04 -19.18
N GLN A 312 -28.16 -3.18 -19.85
CA GLN A 312 -27.71 -3.42 -21.23
C GLN A 312 -26.80 -4.65 -21.33
N GLU A 313 -25.96 -4.87 -20.32
CA GLU A 313 -25.01 -5.99 -20.28
C GLU A 313 -25.60 -7.27 -19.66
N GLY A 314 -26.84 -7.26 -19.16
CA GLY A 314 -27.48 -8.42 -18.52
C GLY A 314 -26.93 -8.80 -17.13
N THR A 315 -26.09 -7.96 -16.51
CA THR A 315 -25.36 -8.25 -15.26
C THR A 315 -26.04 -7.71 -13.99
N LEU A 316 -27.23 -7.11 -14.11
CA LEU A 316 -27.89 -6.42 -12.99
C LEU A 316 -28.34 -7.35 -11.84
N VAL A 317 -28.78 -8.58 -12.13
CA VAL A 317 -29.49 -9.49 -11.20
C VAL A 317 -28.77 -9.66 -9.86
N GLY A 318 -27.46 -9.91 -9.85
CA GLY A 318 -26.68 -10.18 -8.63
C GLY A 318 -26.36 -8.96 -7.77
N THR A 319 -26.69 -7.75 -8.23
CA THR A 319 -26.24 -6.50 -7.57
C THR A 319 -27.37 -5.55 -7.17
N ARG A 320 -28.62 -5.88 -7.51
CA ARG A 320 -29.84 -5.10 -7.24
C ARG A 320 -29.97 -4.64 -5.79
N GLN A 321 -29.84 -5.56 -4.83
CA GLN A 321 -29.92 -5.23 -3.40
C GLN A 321 -28.77 -4.33 -2.93
N LYS A 322 -27.56 -4.51 -3.47
CA LYS A 322 -26.37 -3.71 -3.11
C LYS A 322 -26.56 -2.27 -3.59
N ILE A 323 -27.12 -2.10 -4.78
CA ILE A 323 -27.50 -0.81 -5.34
C ILE A 323 -28.54 -0.13 -4.43
N MET A 324 -29.62 -0.83 -4.05
CA MET A 324 -30.65 -0.27 -3.14
C MET A 324 -30.08 0.19 -1.80
N CYS A 325 -29.17 -0.59 -1.20
CA CYS A 325 -28.48 -0.21 0.03
C CYS A 325 -27.63 1.06 -0.13
N GLN A 326 -26.94 1.20 -1.26
CA GLN A 326 -26.08 2.36 -1.52
C GLN A 326 -26.91 3.63 -1.79
N VAL A 327 -28.02 3.52 -2.52
CA VAL A 327 -28.98 4.62 -2.76
C VAL A 327 -29.53 5.11 -1.43
N ALA A 328 -30.06 4.20 -0.60
CA ALA A 328 -30.58 4.54 0.71
C ALA A 328 -29.54 5.25 1.59
N TRP A 329 -28.28 4.82 1.53
CA TRP A 329 -27.20 5.46 2.29
C TRP A 329 -26.93 6.89 1.83
N CYS A 330 -26.87 7.13 0.51
CA CYS A 330 -26.67 8.46 -0.06
C CYS A 330 -27.81 9.42 0.31
N LEU A 331 -29.07 8.96 0.22
CA LEU A 331 -30.24 9.76 0.55
C LEU A 331 -30.33 10.11 2.04
N ILE A 332 -30.08 9.14 2.93
CA ILE A 332 -30.01 9.37 4.39
C ILE A 332 -28.90 10.37 4.71
N ASN A 333 -27.73 10.23 4.08
CA ASN A 333 -26.61 11.12 4.33
C ASN A 333 -26.90 12.55 3.83
N ASN A 334 -27.62 12.73 2.72
CA ASN A 334 -28.08 14.03 2.26
C ASN A 334 -29.07 14.68 3.24
N SER A 335 -30.07 13.92 3.68
CA SER A 335 -31.05 14.38 4.67
C SER A 335 -30.37 14.80 5.99
N TYR A 336 -29.42 14.00 6.48
CA TYR A 336 -28.63 14.34 7.67
C TYR A 336 -27.82 15.64 7.51
N ASN A 337 -27.38 15.96 6.29
CA ASN A 337 -26.65 17.19 5.99
C ASN A 337 -27.55 18.38 5.60
N GLY A 338 -28.87 18.25 5.76
CA GLY A 338 -29.84 19.36 5.61
C GLY A 338 -30.57 19.42 4.27
N ALA A 339 -30.42 18.42 3.38
CA ALA A 339 -31.21 18.36 2.16
C ALA A 339 -32.66 17.92 2.49
N LYS A 340 -33.65 18.68 1.99
CA LYS A 340 -35.07 18.30 2.08
C LYS A 340 -35.37 17.29 0.96
N ILE A 341 -35.33 16.00 1.28
CA ILE A 341 -35.54 14.90 0.32
C ILE A 341 -36.56 13.92 0.90
N ASN A 342 -37.55 13.53 0.09
CA ASN A 342 -38.41 12.40 0.42
C ASN A 342 -37.68 11.08 0.14
N ILE A 343 -36.96 10.58 1.15
CA ILE A 343 -36.08 9.41 1.02
C ILE A 343 -36.85 8.18 0.55
N LEU A 344 -38.08 7.98 1.03
CA LEU A 344 -38.87 6.80 0.66
C LEU A 344 -39.28 6.86 -0.81
N GLN A 345 -39.75 8.02 -1.28
CA GLN A 345 -40.15 8.20 -2.68
C GLN A 345 -38.97 8.01 -3.63
N GLU A 346 -37.83 8.63 -3.33
CA GLU A 346 -36.61 8.46 -4.13
C GLU A 346 -36.17 6.99 -4.17
N LEU A 347 -36.21 6.29 -3.04
CA LEU A 347 -35.84 4.88 -3.00
C LEU A 347 -36.81 4.00 -3.81
N LEU A 348 -38.11 4.32 -3.82
CA LEU A 348 -39.11 3.67 -4.68
C LEU A 348 -38.80 3.88 -6.17
N ASP A 349 -38.39 5.08 -6.57
CA ASP A 349 -38.07 5.39 -7.97
C ASP A 349 -36.82 4.65 -8.44
N TYR A 350 -35.79 4.53 -7.60
CA TYR A 350 -34.66 3.63 -7.88
C TYR A 350 -35.07 2.15 -7.89
N GLY A 351 -36.01 1.76 -7.04
CA GLY A 351 -36.62 0.43 -7.06
C GLY A 351 -37.22 0.11 -8.43
N LYS A 352 -38.03 1.02 -8.99
CA LYS A 352 -38.63 0.89 -10.34
C LYS A 352 -37.55 0.80 -11.42
N LEU A 353 -36.49 1.58 -11.30
CA LEU A 353 -35.35 1.50 -12.23
C LEU A 353 -34.64 0.15 -12.17
N ILE A 354 -34.72 -0.61 -11.10
CA ILE A 354 -34.03 -1.90 -10.95
C ILE A 354 -34.94 -3.08 -11.32
N GLY A 355 -36.21 -3.02 -10.89
CA GLY A 355 -37.26 -4.01 -11.14
C GLY A 355 -38.41 -3.86 -10.13
N GLU A 356 -39.64 -4.18 -10.53
CA GLU A 356 -40.86 -3.92 -9.74
C GLU A 356 -40.83 -4.51 -8.32
N GLU A 357 -40.18 -5.66 -8.13
CA GLU A 357 -40.01 -6.26 -6.80
C GLU A 357 -39.24 -5.38 -5.80
N PHE A 358 -38.32 -4.53 -6.31
CA PHE A 358 -37.54 -3.57 -5.51
C PHE A 358 -38.27 -2.23 -5.32
N ALA A 359 -39.38 -2.01 -6.03
CA ALA A 359 -40.26 -0.85 -5.88
C ALA A 359 -41.39 -1.06 -4.87
N LYS A 360 -41.42 -2.20 -4.16
CA LYS A 360 -42.41 -2.45 -3.11
C LYS A 360 -42.12 -1.58 -1.89
N GLU A 361 -43.12 -0.86 -1.41
CA GLU A 361 -42.98 0.04 -0.26
C GLU A 361 -42.45 -0.66 0.99
N LYS A 362 -42.97 -1.87 1.28
CA LYS A 362 -42.48 -2.73 2.37
C LYS A 362 -40.98 -2.98 2.26
N TYR A 363 -40.48 -3.34 1.07
CA TYR A 363 -39.06 -3.57 0.82
C TYR A 363 -38.22 -2.31 1.05
N CYS A 364 -38.65 -1.17 0.49
CA CYS A 364 -37.94 0.11 0.66
C CYS A 364 -37.88 0.54 2.13
N ARG A 365 -38.97 0.37 2.91
CA ARG A 365 -39.00 0.67 4.34
C ARG A 365 -38.04 -0.21 5.15
N GLU A 366 -38.01 -1.51 4.87
CA GLU A 366 -37.07 -2.44 5.52
C GLU A 366 -35.61 -2.05 5.24
N LYS A 367 -35.27 -1.74 3.97
CA LYS A 367 -33.91 -1.28 3.62
C LYS A 367 -33.55 0.05 4.26
N LEU A 368 -34.48 1.00 4.29
CA LEU A 368 -34.30 2.28 4.96
C LEU A 368 -33.93 2.09 6.43
N ASN A 369 -34.66 1.24 7.15
CA ASN A 369 -34.40 0.98 8.57
C ASN A 369 -33.03 0.34 8.81
N HIS A 370 -32.65 -0.65 8.00
CA HIS A 370 -31.32 -1.26 8.08
C HIS A 370 -30.19 -0.26 7.82
N ILE A 371 -30.35 0.61 6.82
CA ILE A 371 -29.31 1.58 6.48
C ILE A 371 -29.27 2.75 7.47
N LYS A 372 -30.40 3.15 8.08
CA LYS A 372 -30.42 4.12 9.18
C LYS A 372 -29.58 3.64 10.37
N GLU A 373 -29.77 2.39 10.79
CA GLU A 373 -28.96 1.78 11.87
C GLU A 373 -27.48 1.67 11.52
N TYR A 374 -27.17 1.41 10.25
CA TYR A 374 -25.80 1.39 9.75
C TYR A 374 -25.18 2.80 9.70
N HIS A 375 -25.92 3.82 9.23
CA HIS A 375 -25.47 5.21 9.13
C HIS A 375 -25.17 5.83 10.50
N LYS A 376 -25.98 5.53 11.53
CA LYS A 376 -25.72 5.94 12.93
C LYS A 376 -24.30 5.57 13.40
N LYS A 377 -23.76 4.45 12.93
CA LYS A 377 -22.42 3.94 13.29
C LYS A 377 -21.33 4.41 12.33
N ARG A 378 -21.71 4.84 11.12
CA ARG A 378 -20.80 5.23 10.03
C ARG A 378 -21.44 6.35 9.21
N ASN A 379 -21.18 7.59 9.65
CA ASN A 379 -21.60 8.80 8.95
C ASN A 379 -20.81 9.09 7.66
N LYS A 380 -19.84 8.23 7.29
CA LYS A 380 -19.04 8.37 6.07
C LYS A 380 -18.69 7.01 5.45
N LEU A 381 -18.94 6.86 4.16
CA LEU A 381 -18.43 5.77 3.33
C LEU A 381 -17.33 6.27 2.40
N THR A 382 -16.22 5.53 2.36
CA THR A 382 -15.14 5.79 1.40
C THR A 382 -15.53 5.23 0.02
N ASN A 383 -15.06 5.86 -1.06
CA ASN A 383 -15.30 5.34 -2.43
C ASN A 383 -14.74 3.92 -2.63
N ASN A 384 -13.71 3.53 -1.87
CA ASN A 384 -13.20 2.16 -1.89
C ASN A 384 -14.19 1.17 -1.29
N THR A 385 -14.87 1.55 -0.21
CA THR A 385 -15.96 0.76 0.39
C THR A 385 -17.13 0.67 -0.57
N ILE A 386 -17.55 1.80 -1.16
CA ILE A 386 -18.68 1.86 -2.11
C ILE A 386 -18.41 0.98 -3.33
N SER A 387 -17.23 1.09 -3.93
CA SER A 387 -16.88 0.29 -5.11
C SER A 387 -16.79 -1.21 -4.83
N LYS A 388 -16.29 -1.61 -3.66
CA LYS A 388 -16.29 -3.02 -3.24
C LYS A 388 -17.71 -3.52 -3.00
N TRP A 389 -18.55 -2.71 -2.36
CA TRP A 389 -19.95 -3.04 -2.10
C TRP A 389 -20.79 -3.16 -3.36
N LEU A 390 -20.56 -2.30 -4.35
CA LEU A 390 -21.26 -2.34 -5.63
C LEU A 390 -20.63 -3.33 -6.62
N GLU A 391 -19.52 -3.97 -6.25
CA GLU A 391 -18.75 -4.90 -7.10
C GLU A 391 -18.42 -4.28 -8.46
N LEU A 392 -17.91 -3.06 -8.45
CA LEU A 392 -17.60 -2.35 -9.70
C LEU A 392 -16.43 -3.01 -10.43
N THR A 393 -16.63 -3.29 -11.72
CA THR A 393 -15.55 -3.69 -12.64
C THR A 393 -14.61 -2.51 -12.90
N GLU A 394 -13.41 -2.78 -13.42
CA GLU A 394 -12.47 -1.70 -13.79
C GLU A 394 -13.02 -0.78 -14.89
N GLU A 395 -13.87 -1.30 -15.78
CA GLU A 395 -14.53 -0.52 -16.81
C GLU A 395 -15.65 0.36 -16.26
N GLU A 396 -16.49 -0.18 -15.37
CA GLU A 396 -17.53 0.59 -14.67
C GLU A 396 -16.92 1.70 -13.82
N LYS A 397 -15.80 1.43 -13.12
CA LYS A 397 -15.06 2.45 -12.36
C LYS A 397 -14.60 3.62 -13.23
N PHE A 398 -14.34 3.39 -14.51
CA PHE A 398 -13.96 4.46 -15.44
C PHE A 398 -15.17 5.30 -15.86
N LYS A 399 -16.32 4.66 -16.08
CA LYS A 399 -17.57 5.32 -16.49
C LYS A 399 -18.26 6.06 -15.32
N LEU A 400 -17.94 5.72 -14.06
CA LEU A 400 -18.66 6.14 -12.86
C LEU A 400 -17.73 6.81 -11.81
N PRO A 401 -17.23 8.02 -12.09
CA PRO A 401 -16.17 8.67 -11.31
C PRO A 401 -16.56 9.04 -9.88
N ASN A 402 -17.84 9.21 -9.56
CA ASN A 402 -18.29 9.55 -8.21
C ASN A 402 -18.37 8.32 -7.28
N LEU A 403 -18.41 7.11 -7.85
CA LEU A 403 -18.45 5.84 -7.12
C LEU A 403 -17.07 5.23 -6.87
N TRP A 404 -16.02 5.73 -7.54
CA TRP A 404 -14.65 5.28 -7.34
C TRP A 404 -13.62 6.41 -7.47
N VAL A 405 -12.79 6.61 -6.44
CA VAL A 405 -11.60 7.44 -6.57
C VAL A 405 -10.45 7.00 -5.65
N THR A 406 -9.32 6.60 -6.23
CA THR A 406 -8.00 6.67 -5.58
C THR A 406 -7.12 7.70 -6.29
N GLU A 407 -6.13 8.27 -5.61
CA GLU A 407 -5.19 9.25 -6.20
C GLU A 407 -4.44 8.67 -7.42
N ARG A 408 -4.17 7.35 -7.39
CA ARG A 408 -3.61 6.58 -8.51
C ARG A 408 -4.59 6.48 -9.70
N SER A 409 -5.88 6.33 -9.42
CA SER A 409 -6.94 6.32 -10.45
C SER A 409 -7.17 7.71 -11.04
N LYS A 410 -7.15 8.79 -10.23
CA LYS A 410 -7.15 10.18 -10.73
C LYS A 410 -5.97 10.42 -11.69
N ARG A 411 -4.77 9.94 -11.34
CA ARG A 411 -3.58 10.05 -12.20
C ARG A 411 -3.73 9.22 -13.49
N LYS A 412 -4.29 8.01 -13.42
CA LYS A 412 -4.54 7.15 -14.60
C LYS A 412 -5.59 7.76 -15.53
N ILE A 413 -6.71 8.26 -14.99
CA ILE A 413 -7.77 8.97 -15.73
C ILE A 413 -7.21 10.25 -16.37
N LYS A 414 -6.45 11.07 -15.62
CA LYS A 414 -5.81 12.28 -16.15
C LYS A 414 -4.83 11.96 -17.29
N LYS A 415 -4.13 10.83 -17.22
CA LYS A 415 -3.23 10.36 -18.29
C LYS A 415 -4.01 9.92 -19.54
N ILE A 416 -5.11 9.18 -19.37
CA ILE A 416 -5.97 8.72 -20.48
C ILE A 416 -6.68 9.91 -21.16
N LEU A 417 -7.31 10.81 -20.39
CA LEU A 417 -7.97 12.01 -20.92
C LEU A 417 -6.97 12.93 -21.64
N LYS A 418 -5.76 13.08 -21.09
CA LYS A 418 -4.68 13.81 -21.77
C LYS A 418 -4.33 13.15 -23.11
N GLN A 419 -4.26 11.82 -23.17
CA GLN A 419 -3.95 11.09 -24.40
C GLN A 419 -5.06 11.20 -25.45
N GLN A 420 -6.33 11.06 -25.05
CA GLN A 420 -7.48 11.26 -25.94
C GLN A 420 -7.51 12.69 -26.51
N ARG A 421 -7.21 13.69 -25.68
CA ARG A 421 -7.09 15.08 -26.12
C ARG A 421 -5.94 15.28 -27.12
N ILE A 422 -4.78 14.67 -26.86
CA ILE A 422 -3.64 14.68 -27.78
C ILE A 422 -4.03 14.07 -29.13
N ASN A 423 -4.72 12.93 -29.12
CA ASN A 423 -5.16 12.27 -30.35
C ASN A 423 -6.14 13.15 -31.15
N LYS A 424 -7.13 13.78 -30.49
CA LYS A 424 -8.05 14.73 -31.15
C LYS A 424 -7.32 15.92 -31.75
N ILE A 425 -6.36 16.51 -31.03
CA ILE A 425 -5.53 17.61 -31.54
C ILE A 425 -4.74 17.19 -32.79
N ARG A 426 -4.21 15.96 -32.80
CA ARG A 426 -3.48 15.42 -33.96
C ARG A 426 -4.39 15.19 -35.15
N THR A 427 -5.59 14.64 -34.96
CA THR A 427 -6.57 14.46 -36.03
C THR A 427 -7.01 15.80 -36.62
N ASP A 428 -7.37 16.76 -35.78
CA ASP A 428 -7.76 18.10 -36.23
C ASP A 428 -6.61 18.82 -36.97
N PHE A 429 -5.36 18.61 -36.57
CA PHE A 429 -4.18 19.12 -37.28
C PHE A 429 -3.98 18.43 -38.64
N LYS A 430 -4.11 17.10 -38.72
CA LYS A 430 -4.07 16.35 -39.99
C LYS A 430 -5.17 16.80 -40.96
N ASN A 431 -6.30 17.25 -40.43
CA ASN A 431 -7.41 17.79 -41.20
C ASN A 431 -7.23 19.28 -41.59
N GLY A 432 -6.01 19.82 -41.49
CA GLY A 432 -5.65 21.14 -42.02
C GLY A 432 -5.78 22.32 -41.06
N LYS A 433 -6.16 22.11 -39.79
CA LYS A 433 -6.26 23.23 -38.82
C LYS A 433 -4.90 23.75 -38.40
N THR A 434 -4.78 25.07 -38.30
CA THR A 434 -3.53 25.73 -37.89
C THR A 434 -3.29 25.59 -36.39
N VAL A 435 -2.03 25.69 -35.96
CA VAL A 435 -1.67 25.65 -34.53
C VAL A 435 -2.36 26.77 -33.72
N THR A 436 -2.62 27.91 -34.35
CA THR A 436 -3.34 29.03 -33.72
C THR A 436 -4.80 28.69 -33.48
N GLU A 437 -5.47 28.07 -34.45
CA GLU A 437 -6.85 27.60 -34.32
C GLU A 437 -6.98 26.50 -33.28
N LEU A 438 -6.05 25.55 -33.26
CA LEU A 438 -6.01 24.48 -32.27
C LEU A 438 -5.76 25.02 -30.86
N ALA A 439 -4.86 25.99 -30.71
CA ALA A 439 -4.59 26.65 -29.43
C ALA A 439 -5.85 27.34 -28.87
N LYS A 440 -6.60 28.03 -29.74
CA LYS A 440 -7.88 28.68 -29.39
C LYS A 440 -8.97 27.65 -29.07
N LYS A 441 -9.16 26.65 -29.94
CA LYS A 441 -10.18 25.60 -29.81
C LYS A 441 -10.01 24.76 -28.55
N TYR A 442 -8.78 24.36 -28.23
CA TYR A 442 -8.50 23.49 -27.09
C TYR A 442 -8.06 24.24 -25.83
N LYS A 443 -7.96 25.58 -25.88
CA LYS A 443 -7.50 26.46 -24.80
C LYS A 443 -6.13 26.02 -24.24
N ILE A 444 -5.17 25.79 -25.13
CA ILE A 444 -3.83 25.30 -24.81
C ILE A 444 -2.81 26.20 -25.51
N SER A 445 -1.65 26.43 -24.87
CA SER A 445 -0.59 27.26 -25.48
C SER A 445 -0.14 26.69 -26.82
N ARG A 446 0.19 27.57 -27.79
CA ARG A 446 0.73 27.17 -29.10
C ARG A 446 1.94 26.24 -28.96
N THR A 447 2.83 26.52 -28.01
CA THR A 447 4.00 25.69 -27.66
C THR A 447 3.64 24.27 -27.23
N THR A 448 2.54 24.09 -26.50
CA THR A 448 2.08 22.76 -26.06
C THR A 448 1.41 21.99 -27.20
N ILE A 449 0.67 22.68 -28.08
CA ILE A 449 0.13 22.10 -29.31
C ILE A 449 1.27 21.57 -30.19
N TYR A 450 2.35 22.37 -30.38
CA TYR A 450 3.54 21.93 -31.11
C TYR A 450 4.14 20.64 -30.53
N LYS A 451 4.31 20.55 -29.21
CA LYS A 451 4.82 19.35 -28.54
C LYS A 451 3.92 18.12 -28.74
N TYR A 452 2.60 18.31 -28.78
CA TYR A 452 1.65 17.21 -28.96
C TYR A 452 1.64 16.68 -30.40
N ILE A 453 1.85 17.54 -31.38
CA ILE A 453 1.97 17.17 -32.79
C ILE A 453 3.33 16.51 -33.07
N SER A 454 4.43 17.08 -32.55
CA SER A 454 5.80 16.61 -32.85
C SER A 454 6.22 15.30 -32.18
N SER A 455 5.47 14.82 -31.19
CA SER A 455 5.75 13.60 -30.42
C SER A 455 5.21 12.32 -31.07
N ASP A 456 4.86 12.34 -32.36
CA ASP A 456 4.38 11.16 -33.07
C ASP A 456 5.57 10.25 -33.46
N ARG A 457 5.74 9.13 -32.75
CA ARG A 457 6.85 8.19 -32.96
C ARG A 457 6.81 7.48 -34.32
N ASN A 458 5.67 7.51 -35.03
CA ASN A 458 5.53 6.88 -36.34
C ASN A 458 6.16 7.70 -37.49
N THR A 459 6.45 8.98 -37.29
CA THR A 459 7.29 9.78 -38.22
C THR A 459 8.79 9.63 -37.95
N ALA A 460 9.18 9.15 -36.76
CA ALA A 460 10.59 9.09 -36.34
C ALA A 460 11.36 7.85 -36.85
N LYS A 461 10.68 6.87 -37.49
CA LYS A 461 11.32 5.64 -37.98
C LYS A 461 11.69 5.65 -39.47
N LYS A 462 11.26 6.64 -40.28
CA LYS A 462 11.50 6.61 -41.74
C LYS A 462 12.67 7.45 -42.28
N GLU A 463 13.27 8.36 -41.52
CA GLU A 463 14.40 9.16 -42.03
C GLU A 463 15.45 9.40 -40.93
N ARG A 464 16.32 8.41 -40.70
CA ARG A 464 17.59 8.62 -39.99
C ARG A 464 18.57 9.30 -40.96
N GLY A 465 18.37 10.61 -41.13
CA GLY A 465 19.32 11.52 -41.77
C GLY A 465 19.33 12.81 -40.96
N SER A 466 20.15 12.84 -39.91
CA SER A 466 20.37 14.02 -39.08
C SER A 466 20.76 15.23 -39.95
N THR A 467 20.31 16.42 -39.52
CA THR A 467 20.53 17.76 -40.09
C THR A 467 19.47 18.30 -41.07
N LEU A 468 18.80 17.48 -41.89
CA LEU A 468 17.77 17.99 -42.82
C LEU A 468 16.44 18.38 -42.13
N TYR A 469 16.18 17.83 -40.94
CA TYR A 469 14.91 17.98 -40.22
C TYR A 469 14.66 19.41 -39.69
N ARG A 470 15.71 20.22 -39.51
CA ARG A 470 15.59 21.59 -38.98
C ARG A 470 15.19 22.60 -40.07
N TYR A 471 15.57 22.36 -41.32
CA TYR A 471 15.29 23.27 -42.44
C TYR A 471 13.99 22.94 -43.19
N LYS A 472 13.69 21.66 -43.47
CA LYS A 472 12.45 21.27 -44.21
C LYS A 472 11.16 21.56 -43.43
N ASN A 473 11.20 21.41 -42.11
CA ASN A 473 10.04 21.71 -41.27
C ASN A 473 9.77 23.22 -41.22
N TRP A 474 10.80 24.07 -41.14
CA TRP A 474 10.59 25.53 -41.05
C TRP A 474 9.88 26.13 -42.27
N THR A 475 10.09 25.55 -43.46
CA THR A 475 9.42 25.96 -44.72
C THR A 475 7.97 25.49 -44.84
N LEU A 476 7.58 24.40 -44.17
CA LEU A 476 6.20 23.91 -44.11
C LEU A 476 5.30 24.78 -43.20
N PHE A 477 5.87 25.70 -42.41
CA PHE A 477 5.16 26.49 -41.41
C PHE A 477 4.96 27.98 -41.75
N LYS A 478 5.27 28.41 -42.97
CA LYS A 478 4.90 29.76 -43.47
C LYS A 478 3.70 29.69 -44.41
N ASP A 479 2.87 30.73 -44.37
CA ASP A 479 1.77 30.90 -45.31
C ASP A 479 2.26 30.95 -46.77
N LYS A 480 1.35 30.76 -47.74
CA LYS A 480 1.68 30.78 -49.19
C LYS A 480 2.44 32.06 -49.61
N LYS A 481 2.24 33.18 -48.89
CA LYS A 481 2.87 34.47 -49.15
C LYS A 481 4.33 34.51 -48.68
N GLY A 482 4.63 33.96 -47.50
CA GLY A 482 5.99 33.83 -46.96
C GLY A 482 6.87 32.86 -47.77
N GLN A 483 6.28 31.82 -48.36
CA GLN A 483 7.00 30.91 -49.27
C GLN A 483 7.39 31.59 -50.60
N LYS A 484 6.51 32.39 -51.21
CA LYS A 484 6.80 33.16 -52.44
C LYS A 484 7.93 34.19 -52.25
N LYS A 485 7.94 34.90 -51.11
CA LYS A 485 8.97 35.92 -50.82
C LYS A 485 10.37 35.31 -50.66
N LEU A 486 10.45 34.11 -50.06
CA LEU A 486 11.69 33.34 -49.92
C LEU A 486 12.18 32.77 -51.25
N LEU A 487 11.27 32.32 -52.13
CA LEU A 487 11.61 31.85 -53.46
C LEU A 487 12.18 32.97 -54.34
N LYS A 488 11.63 34.20 -54.24
CA LYS A 488 12.10 35.38 -54.96
C LYS A 488 13.51 35.78 -54.50
N ALA A 489 13.73 35.92 -53.19
CA ALA A 489 15.04 36.23 -52.63
C ALA A 489 16.11 35.18 -53.00
N LYS A 490 15.73 33.90 -53.08
CA LYS A 490 16.63 32.82 -53.51
C LYS A 490 16.98 32.92 -55.00
N LYS A 491 16.00 33.23 -55.86
CA LYS A 491 16.24 33.48 -57.29
C LYS A 491 17.16 34.67 -57.53
N ASP A 492 16.99 35.76 -56.78
CA ASP A 492 17.83 36.95 -56.88
C ASP A 492 19.27 36.62 -56.42
N THR A 493 19.42 35.81 -55.37
CA THR A 493 20.74 35.35 -54.90
C THR A 493 21.43 34.41 -55.90
N ASP A 494 20.69 33.49 -56.52
CA ASP A 494 21.25 32.54 -57.50
C ASP A 494 21.66 33.25 -58.80
N LYS A 495 20.97 34.34 -59.18
CA LYS A 495 21.36 35.22 -60.29
C LYS A 495 22.70 35.92 -60.01
N ILE A 496 22.80 36.58 -58.85
CA ILE A 496 24.03 37.28 -58.42
C ILE A 496 25.21 36.28 -58.32
N LYS A 497 24.97 35.07 -57.81
CA LYS A 497 26.00 34.02 -57.78
C LYS A 497 26.51 33.68 -59.17
N LYS A 498 25.65 33.61 -60.19
CA LYS A 498 26.05 33.28 -61.56
C LYS A 498 26.91 34.40 -62.17
N GLU A 499 26.51 35.64 -61.95
CA GLU A 499 27.23 36.86 -62.38
C GLU A 499 28.63 36.92 -61.76
N VAL A 500 28.75 36.64 -60.46
CA VAL A 500 30.04 36.46 -59.76
C VAL A 500 30.96 35.43 -60.46
N PHE A 501 30.41 34.31 -60.94
CA PHE A 501 31.21 33.28 -61.62
C PHE A 501 31.66 33.73 -63.02
N GLU A 502 30.80 34.40 -63.77
CA GLU A 502 31.13 34.92 -65.11
C GLU A 502 32.22 36.00 -65.01
N MET A 503 32.12 36.90 -64.03
CA MET A 503 33.14 37.93 -63.73
C MET A 503 34.49 37.33 -63.34
N LEU A 504 34.51 36.24 -62.55
CA LEU A 504 35.74 35.52 -62.21
C LEU A 504 36.39 34.83 -63.42
N VAL A 505 35.59 34.26 -64.32
CA VAL A 505 36.11 33.62 -65.55
C VAL A 505 36.72 34.66 -66.49
N ASN A 506 36.17 35.87 -66.50
CA ASN A 506 36.67 37.01 -67.27
C ASN A 506 37.93 37.67 -66.65
N GLY A 507 38.48 37.11 -65.57
CA GLY A 507 39.76 37.53 -64.98
C GLY A 507 39.67 38.65 -63.96
N GLN A 508 38.46 39.09 -63.57
CA GLN A 508 38.31 40.13 -62.54
C GLN A 508 38.72 39.62 -61.16
N THR A 509 39.34 40.49 -60.37
CA THR A 509 39.77 40.13 -59.02
C THR A 509 38.59 40.10 -58.06
N MET A 510 38.74 39.33 -56.98
CA MET A 510 37.74 39.28 -55.91
C MET A 510 37.48 40.65 -55.23
N GLN A 511 38.36 41.65 -55.39
CA GLN A 511 38.06 43.02 -54.94
C GLN A 511 37.06 43.68 -55.87
N GLU A 512 37.34 43.63 -57.18
CA GLU A 512 36.53 44.27 -58.21
C GLU A 512 35.10 43.76 -58.18
N ILE A 513 34.92 42.45 -58.11
CA ILE A 513 33.59 41.82 -58.07
C ILE A 513 32.81 42.21 -56.81
N ALA A 514 33.50 42.31 -55.66
CA ALA A 514 32.88 42.70 -54.41
C ALA A 514 32.40 44.16 -54.44
N THR A 515 33.19 45.04 -55.06
CA THR A 515 32.85 46.45 -55.23
C THR A 515 31.73 46.63 -56.26
N GLU A 516 31.79 45.94 -57.39
CA GLU A 516 30.84 46.11 -58.50
C GLU A 516 29.44 45.55 -58.17
N LEU A 517 29.37 44.44 -57.43
CA LEU A 517 28.10 43.83 -57.04
C LEU A 517 27.62 44.26 -55.64
N GLU A 518 28.33 45.18 -54.98
CA GLU A 518 28.08 45.63 -53.61
C GLU A 518 27.93 44.48 -52.59
N VAL A 519 28.73 43.41 -52.75
CA VAL A 519 28.68 42.23 -51.88
C VAL A 519 30.01 42.03 -51.16
N ASN A 520 29.95 41.76 -49.86
CA ASN A 520 31.16 41.47 -49.08
C ASN A 520 31.96 40.30 -49.67
N ARG A 521 33.29 40.48 -49.75
CA ARG A 521 34.26 39.44 -50.21
C ARG A 521 34.07 38.09 -49.53
N SER A 522 33.76 38.07 -48.24
CA SER A 522 33.51 36.84 -47.47
C SER A 522 32.28 36.06 -47.96
N THR A 523 31.26 36.77 -48.46
CA THR A 523 30.07 36.18 -49.06
C THR A 523 30.39 35.53 -50.39
N ILE A 524 31.18 36.20 -51.24
CA ILE A 524 31.66 35.67 -52.52
C ILE A 524 32.51 34.41 -52.27
N TYR A 525 33.44 34.45 -51.31
CA TYR A 525 34.27 33.30 -50.95
C TYR A 525 33.45 32.08 -50.51
N ARG A 526 32.39 32.31 -49.71
CA ARG A 526 31.47 31.25 -49.31
C ARG A 526 30.74 30.65 -50.51
N TRP A 527 30.32 31.45 -51.48
CA TRP A 527 29.65 30.98 -52.70
C TRP A 527 30.57 30.14 -53.60
N LEU A 528 31.84 30.53 -53.73
CA LEU A 528 32.85 29.74 -54.46
C LEU A 528 33.12 28.39 -53.80
N LYS A 529 33.20 28.40 -52.46
CA LYS A 529 33.40 27.18 -51.66
C LYS A 529 32.22 26.21 -51.79
N GLU A 530 30.99 26.71 -51.88
CA GLU A 530 29.79 25.89 -52.13
C GLU A 530 29.80 25.19 -53.50
N LYS A 531 30.51 25.74 -54.50
CA LYS A 531 30.62 25.18 -55.87
C LYS A 531 31.92 24.41 -56.14
N ASN A 532 32.78 24.21 -55.12
CA ASN A 532 34.04 23.46 -55.25
C ASN A 532 35.04 24.03 -56.29
N VAL A 533 35.01 25.33 -56.57
CA VAL A 533 35.99 25.97 -57.47
C VAL A 533 37.25 26.30 -56.67
N LYS A 534 38.39 25.69 -57.04
CA LYS A 534 39.70 25.96 -56.43
C LYS A 534 40.31 27.24 -57.03
N LYS A 535 40.97 28.01 -56.17
CA LYS A 535 41.65 29.29 -56.46
C LYS A 535 42.67 29.10 -57.60
N LYS A 536 42.65 29.96 -58.63
CA LYS A 536 43.87 30.34 -59.35
C LYS A 536 44.41 31.57 -58.63
N GLU A 537 45.69 31.53 -58.29
CA GLU A 537 46.42 32.69 -57.75
C GLU A 537 46.71 33.71 -58.85
#